data_AF-A0AAE7B8Q5-F1
#
_entry.id   AF-A0AAE7B8Q5-F1
#
_cell.length_a   1.000
_cell.length_b   1.000
_cell.length_c   1.000
_cell.angle_alpha   90.00
_cell.angle_beta   90.00
_cell.angle_gamma   90.00
#
_symmetry.space_group_name_H-M   'P 1'
#
loop_
_entity.id
_entity.type
_entity.pdbx_description
1 polymer ?
#
loop_
_entity_poly.entity_id
_entity_poly.type
_entity_poly.pdbx_seq_one_letter_code
_entity_poly.pdbx_strand_id
1 'polypeptide(L)'
;MQINKFLKIGLFVVATSLLFTACANKAVVKNNVEKTKVKTINDVLNESFEYDAKQRLYKNKSLKAEDTKNLYSKLDKFCSDNKGKLVNTTYYINKIYVNSYSNNKASVCEINNEPYFITHQASQNANSFYSVSIDEKVKRAYSNSKRHPQFEAETPTIINSQELVKERQEIQKREAAREQKTKLLFNKKDQRTMTFFDSWRYSGKEAVCAKRCTDVNKRTTGYTTIKEATSNNWQLVSKVEDIEEAIDNTCTCSGYSVLLRKLSTESNK
;
A
#
# COMPACT_ATOMS: atom_id res chain seq x y z
N MET A 1 -60.15 -33.60 49.56
CA MET A 1 -59.92 -32.70 48.40
C MET A 1 -58.42 -32.46 48.20
N GLN A 2 -57.67 -33.44 47.65
CA GLN A 2 -56.23 -33.27 47.30
C GLN A 2 -55.79 -34.11 46.08
N ILE A 3 -56.71 -34.74 45.35
CA ILE A 3 -56.37 -35.62 44.22
C ILE A 3 -56.12 -34.81 42.92
N ASN A 4 -56.58 -33.56 42.84
CA ASN A 4 -56.49 -32.74 41.62
C ASN A 4 -55.20 -31.91 41.46
N LYS A 5 -54.29 -31.92 42.45
CA LYS A 5 -52.99 -31.21 42.33
C LYS A 5 -51.86 -32.09 41.78
N PHE A 6 -51.85 -33.39 42.10
CA PHE A 6 -50.84 -34.31 41.61
C PHE A 6 -51.02 -34.69 40.13
N LEU A 7 -52.26 -34.74 39.64
CA LEU A 7 -52.55 -35.03 38.23
C LEU A 7 -52.03 -33.93 37.28
N LYS A 8 -52.02 -32.66 37.72
CA LYS A 8 -51.52 -31.52 36.93
C LYS A 8 -50.00 -31.46 36.85
N ILE A 9 -49.30 -31.97 37.87
CA ILE A 9 -47.82 -32.00 37.89
C ILE A 9 -47.30 -33.18 37.07
N GLY A 10 -47.97 -34.33 37.11
CA GLY A 10 -47.62 -35.49 36.28
C GLY A 10 -47.77 -35.22 34.78
N LEU A 11 -48.84 -34.53 34.36
CA LEU A 11 -49.05 -34.20 32.95
C LEU A 11 -48.01 -33.23 32.37
N PHE A 12 -47.43 -32.36 33.20
CA PHE A 12 -46.46 -31.36 32.75
C PHE A 12 -45.06 -31.97 32.51
N VAL A 13 -44.70 -33.01 33.26
CA VAL A 13 -43.42 -33.73 33.12
C VAL A 13 -43.41 -34.68 31.92
N VAL A 14 -44.56 -35.27 31.56
CA VAL A 14 -44.69 -36.12 30.37
C VAL A 14 -44.71 -35.28 29.07
N ALA A 15 -45.34 -34.10 29.08
CA ALA A 15 -45.34 -33.20 27.92
C ALA A 15 -43.96 -32.61 27.61
N THR A 16 -43.13 -32.35 28.63
CA THR A 16 -41.76 -31.83 28.44
C THR A 16 -40.77 -32.91 28.01
N SER A 17 -40.93 -34.16 28.44
CA SER A 17 -40.07 -35.28 28.01
C SER A 17 -40.33 -35.74 26.57
N LEU A 18 -41.57 -35.66 26.07
CA LEU A 18 -41.89 -35.96 24.67
C LEU A 18 -41.38 -34.91 23.66
N LEU A 19 -41.21 -33.66 24.10
CA LEU A 19 -40.63 -32.58 23.28
C LEU A 19 -39.11 -32.73 23.09
N PHE A 20 -38.39 -33.37 24.03
CA PHE A 20 -36.96 -33.65 23.86
C PHE A 20 -36.70 -34.89 22.99
N THR A 21 -37.61 -35.85 22.93
CA THR A 21 -37.45 -37.04 22.05
C THR A 21 -37.79 -36.76 20.59
N ALA A 22 -38.60 -35.73 20.28
CA ALA A 22 -38.87 -35.31 18.91
C ALA A 22 -37.72 -34.50 18.27
N CYS A 23 -36.76 -34.01 19.08
CA CYS A 23 -35.53 -33.38 18.60
C CYS A 23 -34.32 -34.34 18.53
N ALA A 24 -34.45 -35.57 19.05
CA ALA A 24 -33.34 -36.52 19.13
C ALA A 24 -33.22 -37.46 17.91
N ASN A 25 -34.27 -37.58 17.08
CA ASN A 25 -34.31 -38.51 15.94
C ASN A 25 -34.58 -37.82 14.59
N LYS A 26 -34.02 -36.63 14.36
CA LYS A 26 -33.62 -36.33 12.99
C LYS A 26 -32.31 -37.05 12.76
N ALA A 27 -32.37 -38.15 12.02
CA ALA A 27 -31.21 -38.73 11.39
C ALA A 27 -30.34 -37.57 10.87
N VAL A 28 -29.09 -37.54 11.30
CA VAL A 28 -28.09 -36.66 10.73
C VAL A 28 -27.99 -37.06 9.27
N VAL A 29 -28.82 -36.46 8.42
CA VAL A 29 -28.51 -36.31 7.03
C VAL A 29 -27.16 -35.63 7.07
N LYS A 30 -26.12 -36.38 6.73
CA LYS A 30 -24.82 -35.81 6.34
C LYS A 30 -25.09 -34.98 5.08
N ASN A 31 -25.76 -33.85 5.25
CA ASN A 31 -25.52 -32.73 4.39
C ASN A 31 -24.03 -32.50 4.58
N ASN A 32 -23.27 -32.74 3.52
CA ASN A 32 -21.99 -32.09 3.35
C ASN A 32 -22.28 -30.59 3.41
N VAL A 33 -22.42 -30.06 4.63
CA VAL A 33 -22.15 -28.67 4.91
C VAL A 33 -20.67 -28.61 4.65
N GLU A 34 -20.32 -28.33 3.39
CA GLU A 34 -19.07 -27.67 3.06
C GLU A 34 -18.88 -26.66 4.18
N LYS A 35 -17.93 -26.92 5.09
CA LYS A 35 -17.56 -25.95 6.11
C LYS A 35 -17.21 -24.73 5.30
N THR A 36 -18.11 -23.74 5.23
CA THR A 36 -17.90 -22.52 4.46
C THR A 36 -16.59 -21.99 4.96
N LYS A 37 -15.55 -22.11 4.12
CA LYS A 37 -14.18 -21.81 4.52
C LYS A 37 -14.22 -20.34 4.95
N VAL A 38 -14.02 -20.08 6.23
CA VAL A 38 -14.08 -18.72 6.77
C VAL A 38 -13.04 -17.93 5.98
N LYS A 39 -13.50 -17.01 5.12
CA LYS A 39 -12.59 -16.18 4.33
C LYS A 39 -11.71 -15.41 5.29
N THR A 40 -10.41 -15.43 5.04
CA THR A 40 -9.45 -14.59 5.74
C THR A 40 -9.44 -13.19 5.13
N ILE A 41 -8.88 -12.21 5.84
CA ILE A 41 -8.70 -10.87 5.26
C ILE A 41 -7.82 -10.92 4.01
N ASN A 42 -6.83 -11.82 3.97
CA ASN A 42 -5.98 -12.01 2.80
C ASN A 42 -6.76 -12.52 1.59
N ASP A 43 -7.77 -13.38 1.79
CA ASP A 43 -8.64 -13.83 0.70
C ASP A 43 -9.44 -12.67 0.12
N VAL A 44 -9.99 -11.79 0.98
CA VAL A 44 -10.72 -10.59 0.54
C VAL A 44 -9.81 -9.62 -0.22
N LEU A 45 -8.57 -9.46 0.23
CA LEU A 45 -7.61 -8.55 -0.36
C LEU A 45 -7.10 -9.06 -1.72
N ASN A 46 -6.73 -10.34 -1.83
CA ASN A 46 -6.15 -10.90 -3.06
C ASN A 46 -7.11 -10.83 -4.26
N GLU A 47 -8.43 -10.89 -4.01
CA GLU A 47 -9.45 -10.81 -5.06
C GLU A 47 -9.44 -9.45 -5.78
N SER A 48 -9.26 -8.34 -5.05
CA SER A 48 -9.56 -7.00 -5.59
C SER A 48 -8.48 -5.93 -5.34
N PHE A 49 -7.41 -6.31 -4.66
CA PHE A 49 -6.32 -5.41 -4.30
C PHE A 49 -4.95 -5.92 -4.76
N GLU A 50 -4.03 -4.98 -4.93
CA GLU A 50 -2.61 -5.22 -5.13
C GLU A 50 -1.82 -4.68 -3.94
N TYR A 51 -0.82 -5.43 -3.49
CA TYR A 51 0.01 -5.01 -2.37
C TYR A 51 1.13 -4.07 -2.83
N ASP A 52 1.16 -2.86 -2.26
CA ASP A 52 2.25 -1.92 -2.41
C ASP A 52 3.24 -2.12 -1.25
N ALA A 53 4.36 -2.79 -1.55
CA ALA A 53 5.39 -3.07 -0.55
C ALA A 53 6.07 -1.81 0.01
N LYS A 54 6.18 -0.74 -0.79
CA LYS A 54 6.80 0.52 -0.38
C LYS A 54 5.94 1.24 0.65
N GLN A 55 4.63 1.22 0.46
CA GLN A 55 3.66 1.86 1.35
C GLN A 55 3.09 0.90 2.41
N ARG A 56 3.41 -0.39 2.31
CA ARG A 56 2.93 -1.47 3.20
C ARG A 56 1.40 -1.51 3.32
N LEU A 57 0.72 -1.33 2.19
CA LEU A 57 -0.74 -1.31 2.12
C LEU A 57 -1.24 -1.93 0.81
N TYR A 58 -2.49 -2.33 0.80
CA TYR A 58 -3.20 -2.87 -0.36
C TYR A 58 -3.94 -1.74 -1.06
N LYS A 59 -3.88 -1.67 -2.39
CA LYS A 59 -4.57 -0.67 -3.23
C LYS A 59 -5.53 -1.38 -4.17
N ASN A 60 -6.69 -0.76 -4.43
CA ASN A 60 -7.66 -1.28 -5.38
C ASN A 60 -7.07 -1.38 -6.80
N LYS A 61 -7.30 -2.52 -7.47
CA LYS A 61 -6.86 -2.75 -8.86
C LYS A 61 -7.57 -1.83 -9.86
N SER A 62 -8.88 -1.62 -9.66
CA SER A 62 -9.72 -0.78 -10.52
C SER A 62 -10.01 0.55 -9.85
N LEU A 63 -9.78 1.65 -10.58
CA LEU A 63 -10.04 3.02 -10.11
C LEU A 63 -11.49 3.48 -10.37
N LYS A 64 -12.36 2.63 -10.89
CA LYS A 64 -13.77 2.99 -11.14
C LYS A 64 -14.53 3.16 -9.82
N ALA A 65 -15.32 4.23 -9.71
CA ALA A 65 -16.07 4.55 -8.50
C ALA A 65 -17.07 3.45 -8.07
N GLU A 66 -17.72 2.80 -9.04
CA GLU A 66 -18.64 1.68 -8.81
C GLU A 66 -17.96 0.48 -8.15
N ASP A 67 -16.75 0.16 -8.60
CA ASP A 67 -15.95 -0.93 -8.04
C ASP A 67 -15.54 -0.59 -6.61
N THR A 68 -15.12 0.65 -6.34
CA THR A 68 -14.75 1.09 -4.99
C THR A 68 -15.91 1.00 -3.99
N LYS A 69 -17.15 1.35 -4.38
CA LYS A 69 -18.33 1.20 -3.51
C LYS A 69 -18.56 -0.27 -3.15
N ASN A 70 -18.38 -1.17 -4.12
CA ASN A 70 -18.47 -2.61 -3.86
C ASN A 70 -17.36 -3.09 -2.91
N LEU A 71 -16.15 -2.52 -2.99
CA LEU A 71 -15.05 -2.86 -2.07
C LEU A 71 -15.34 -2.46 -0.62
N TYR A 72 -15.89 -1.25 -0.41
CA TYR A 72 -16.31 -0.82 0.92
C TYR A 72 -17.31 -1.80 1.52
N SER A 73 -18.38 -2.14 0.79
CA SER A 73 -19.42 -3.06 1.25
C SER A 73 -18.86 -4.46 1.55
N LYS A 74 -17.90 -4.95 0.76
CA LYS A 74 -17.24 -6.23 1.02
C LYS A 74 -16.46 -6.23 2.34
N LEU A 75 -15.71 -5.16 2.62
CA LEU A 75 -14.90 -5.04 3.83
C LEU A 75 -15.75 -4.79 5.08
N ASP A 76 -16.81 -4.00 4.95
CA ASP A 76 -17.79 -3.77 6.02
C ASP A 76 -18.50 -5.08 6.41
N LYS A 77 -18.94 -5.85 5.41
CA LYS A 77 -19.50 -7.18 5.62
C LYS A 77 -18.49 -8.12 6.27
N PHE A 78 -17.26 -8.19 5.75
CA PHE A 78 -16.21 -9.02 6.33
C PHE A 78 -15.95 -8.66 7.81
N CYS A 79 -15.90 -7.36 8.14
CA CYS A 79 -15.72 -6.91 9.51
C CYS A 79 -16.88 -7.39 10.40
N SER A 80 -18.11 -7.22 9.93
CA SER A 80 -19.33 -7.63 10.63
C SER A 80 -19.42 -9.15 10.83
N ASP A 81 -19.07 -9.93 9.81
CA ASP A 81 -19.05 -11.40 9.87
C ASP A 81 -18.04 -11.91 10.91
N ASN A 82 -16.99 -11.13 11.19
CA ASN A 82 -16.01 -11.40 12.25
C ASN A 82 -16.38 -10.75 13.60
N LYS A 83 -17.66 -10.38 13.80
CA LYS A 83 -18.18 -9.71 15.00
C LYS A 83 -17.49 -8.37 15.30
N GLY A 84 -16.91 -7.75 14.28
CA GLY A 84 -16.34 -6.42 14.34
C GLY A 84 -17.31 -5.35 13.85
N LYS A 85 -16.85 -4.11 13.91
CA LYS A 85 -17.54 -2.96 13.34
C LYS A 85 -16.56 -2.06 12.59
N LEU A 86 -16.93 -1.63 11.39
CA LEU A 86 -16.19 -0.61 10.68
C LEU A 86 -16.57 0.77 11.23
N VAL A 87 -15.61 1.46 11.84
CA VAL A 87 -15.79 2.75 12.53
C VAL A 87 -15.04 3.83 11.77
N ASN A 88 -15.69 4.96 11.49
CA ASN A 88 -15.02 6.11 10.87
C ASN A 88 -14.00 6.73 11.82
N THR A 89 -12.88 7.18 11.27
CA THR A 89 -11.79 7.78 12.02
C THR A 89 -11.17 8.96 11.28
N THR A 90 -10.50 9.83 12.02
CA THR A 90 -9.65 10.91 11.50
C THR A 90 -8.18 10.49 11.39
N TYR A 91 -7.85 9.25 11.77
CA TYR A 91 -6.53 8.67 11.60
C TYR A 91 -6.35 8.14 10.18
N TYR A 92 -5.43 8.73 9.42
CA TYR A 92 -5.13 8.31 8.05
C TYR A 92 -3.85 7.50 7.99
N ILE A 93 -3.87 6.42 7.19
CA ILE A 93 -2.73 5.49 7.00
C ILE A 93 -1.48 6.23 6.54
N ASN A 94 -1.64 7.30 5.74
CA ASN A 94 -0.53 8.09 5.22
C ASN A 94 -0.92 9.55 5.00
N LYS A 95 -0.27 10.48 5.72
CA LYS A 95 -0.49 11.94 5.58
C LYS A 95 -0.18 12.46 4.17
N ILE A 96 0.82 11.90 3.49
CA ILE A 96 1.17 12.26 2.10
C ILE A 96 0.03 11.87 1.16
N TYR A 97 -0.59 10.71 1.41
CA TYR A 97 -1.72 10.24 0.63
C TYR A 97 -2.93 11.18 0.79
N VAL A 98 -3.23 11.61 2.01
CA VAL A 98 -4.29 12.61 2.28
C VAL A 98 -4.07 13.91 1.51
N ASN A 99 -2.82 14.37 1.40
CA ASN A 99 -2.47 15.59 0.67
C ASN A 99 -2.53 15.44 -0.86
N SER A 100 -2.52 14.20 -1.37
CA SER A 100 -2.46 13.91 -2.81
C SER A 100 -3.84 13.74 -3.46
N TYR A 101 -4.88 13.51 -2.65
CA TYR A 101 -6.23 13.21 -3.12
C TYR A 101 -7.27 14.06 -2.39
N SER A 102 -8.48 14.17 -2.95
CA SER A 102 -9.61 14.85 -2.32
C SER A 102 -10.61 13.85 -1.71
N ASN A 103 -11.56 14.36 -0.92
CA ASN A 103 -12.64 13.57 -0.30
C ASN A 103 -12.15 12.36 0.51
N ASN A 104 -11.04 12.55 1.24
CA ASN A 104 -10.44 11.50 2.06
C ASN A 104 -11.40 11.06 3.18
N LYS A 105 -11.59 9.75 3.32
CA LYS A 105 -12.30 9.12 4.43
C LYS A 105 -11.47 7.96 4.94
N ALA A 106 -11.31 7.87 6.26
CA ALA A 106 -10.67 6.72 6.88
C ALA A 106 -11.65 6.00 7.79
N SER A 107 -11.53 4.67 7.81
CA SER A 107 -12.30 3.82 8.70
C SER A 107 -11.40 2.72 9.25
N VAL A 108 -11.74 2.17 10.41
CA VAL A 108 -11.03 1.07 11.05
C VAL A 108 -12.03 -0.04 11.36
N CYS A 109 -11.69 -1.28 11.00
CA CYS A 109 -12.45 -2.43 11.47
C CYS A 109 -11.97 -2.76 12.87
N GLU A 110 -12.84 -2.61 13.87
CA GLU A 110 -12.55 -2.97 15.25
C GLU A 110 -13.19 -4.32 15.58
N ILE A 111 -12.38 -5.29 16.00
CA ILE A 111 -12.84 -6.58 16.52
C ILE A 111 -12.41 -6.63 17.98
N ASN A 112 -13.35 -6.85 18.90
CA ASN A 112 -13.09 -6.83 20.34
C ASN A 112 -12.38 -5.55 20.82
N ASN A 113 -12.75 -4.39 20.26
CA ASN A 113 -12.14 -3.07 20.51
C ASN A 113 -10.66 -2.94 20.10
N GLU A 114 -10.12 -3.90 19.33
CA GLU A 114 -8.79 -3.83 18.75
C GLU A 114 -8.85 -3.57 17.24
N PRO A 115 -7.96 -2.74 16.69
CA PRO A 115 -7.92 -2.51 15.25
C PRO A 115 -7.51 -3.81 14.53
N TYR A 116 -8.32 -4.25 13.59
CA TYR A 116 -8.05 -5.44 12.78
C TYR A 116 -7.47 -5.07 11.42
N PHE A 117 -8.06 -4.08 10.75
CA PHE A 117 -7.49 -3.41 9.57
C PHE A 117 -7.98 -1.96 9.50
N ILE A 118 -7.25 -1.13 8.77
CA ILE A 118 -7.58 0.28 8.54
C ILE A 118 -7.81 0.47 7.05
N THR A 119 -8.87 1.19 6.69
CA THR A 119 -9.19 1.53 5.30
C THR A 119 -9.06 3.03 5.09
N HIS A 120 -8.70 3.40 3.87
CA HIS A 120 -8.69 4.79 3.43
C HIS A 120 -9.25 4.86 2.01
N GLN A 121 -10.34 5.62 1.87
CA GLN A 121 -10.95 5.98 0.60
C GLN A 121 -10.60 7.42 0.23
N ALA A 122 -10.29 7.66 -1.03
CA ALA A 122 -10.15 8.99 -1.58
C ALA A 122 -10.71 9.03 -3.01
N SER A 123 -10.97 10.22 -3.53
CA SER A 123 -11.31 10.40 -4.94
C SER A 123 -10.50 11.53 -5.55
N GLN A 124 -10.30 11.43 -6.87
CA GLN A 124 -9.70 12.49 -7.66
C GLN A 124 -10.29 12.41 -9.06
N ASN A 125 -10.98 13.46 -9.49
CA ASN A 125 -11.71 13.48 -10.76
C ASN A 125 -12.69 12.29 -10.83
N ALA A 126 -12.64 11.49 -11.91
CA ALA A 126 -13.44 10.28 -12.07
C ALA A 126 -12.86 9.04 -11.35
N ASN A 127 -11.66 9.14 -10.77
CA ASN A 127 -10.97 8.03 -10.15
C ASN A 127 -11.30 7.93 -8.66
N SER A 128 -11.54 6.71 -8.20
CA SER A 128 -11.73 6.37 -6.80
C SER A 128 -10.58 5.47 -6.34
N PHE A 129 -9.96 5.87 -5.25
CA PHE A 129 -8.86 5.15 -4.65
C PHE A 129 -9.31 4.57 -3.33
N TYR A 130 -8.97 3.30 -3.11
CA TYR A 130 -9.31 2.58 -1.91
C TYR A 130 -8.10 1.77 -1.47
N SER A 131 -7.70 1.98 -0.23
CA SER A 131 -6.57 1.28 0.34
C SER A 131 -6.90 0.64 1.67
N VAL A 132 -6.22 -0.45 1.96
CA VAL A 132 -6.37 -1.22 3.20
C VAL A 132 -4.99 -1.50 3.78
N SER A 133 -4.80 -1.23 5.07
CA SER A 133 -3.61 -1.61 5.81
C SER A 133 -3.97 -2.61 6.90
N ILE A 134 -3.24 -3.72 6.92
CA ILE A 134 -3.24 -4.72 7.99
C ILE A 134 -1.93 -4.65 8.80
N ASP A 135 -1.10 -3.62 8.56
CA ASP A 135 0.24 -3.52 9.11
C ASP A 135 0.20 -3.24 10.63
N GLU A 136 0.94 -4.05 11.40
CA GLU A 136 0.99 -3.94 12.86
C GLU A 136 1.45 -2.56 13.35
N LYS A 137 2.38 -1.89 12.64
CA LYS A 137 2.85 -0.56 13.06
C LYS A 137 1.74 0.47 12.91
N VAL A 138 0.95 0.40 11.84
CA VAL A 138 -0.18 1.30 11.60
C VAL A 138 -1.29 1.05 12.62
N LYS A 139 -1.60 -0.22 12.91
CA LYS A 139 -2.58 -0.60 13.95
C LYS A 139 -2.18 -0.10 15.34
N ARG A 140 -0.90 -0.27 15.73
CA ARG A 140 -0.38 0.27 17.00
C ARG A 140 -0.47 1.79 17.05
N ALA A 141 -0.13 2.49 15.97
CA ALA A 141 -0.21 3.94 15.91
C ALA A 141 -1.66 4.44 16.06
N TYR A 142 -2.63 3.76 15.43
CA TYR A 142 -4.05 4.02 15.65
C TYR A 142 -4.45 3.84 17.12
N SER A 143 -4.12 2.69 17.73
CA SER A 143 -4.42 2.44 19.14
C SER A 143 -3.81 3.49 20.07
N ASN A 144 -2.59 3.95 19.79
CA ASN A 144 -1.94 5.03 20.54
C ASN A 144 -2.69 6.35 20.40
N SER A 145 -3.14 6.71 19.18
CA SER A 145 -3.95 7.93 18.98
C SER A 145 -5.29 7.88 19.69
N LYS A 146 -5.91 6.70 19.83
CA LYS A 146 -7.17 6.51 20.56
C LYS A 146 -6.98 6.60 22.07
N ARG A 147 -5.82 6.15 22.58
CA ARG A 147 -5.47 6.16 24.02
C ARG A 147 -4.97 7.52 24.50
N HIS A 148 -4.43 8.35 23.61
CA HIS A 148 -4.05 9.73 23.90
C HIS A 148 -4.85 10.71 23.02
N PRO A 149 -6.16 10.91 23.28
CA PRO A 149 -6.95 11.94 22.59
C PRO A 149 -6.44 13.37 22.88
N GLN A 150 -5.62 13.52 23.92
CA GLN A 150 -5.05 14.77 24.44
C GLN A 150 -3.62 14.95 23.91
N PHE A 151 -3.46 15.10 22.60
CA PHE A 151 -2.63 16.21 22.15
C PHE A 151 -3.67 17.28 21.86
N GLU A 152 -3.81 18.25 22.75
CA GLU A 152 -4.43 19.52 22.37
C GLU A 152 -3.77 19.88 21.03
N ALA A 153 -4.57 19.94 19.97
CA ALA A 153 -4.15 20.72 18.83
C ALA A 153 -3.78 22.06 19.45
N GLU A 154 -2.52 22.48 19.33
CA GLU A 154 -2.17 23.87 19.58
C GLU A 154 -3.28 24.67 18.92
N THR A 155 -4.09 25.37 19.75
CA THR A 155 -5.00 26.38 19.23
C THR A 155 -4.15 27.14 18.25
N PRO A 156 -4.54 27.23 16.96
CA PRO A 156 -3.72 27.92 15.99
C PRO A 156 -3.45 29.27 16.61
N THR A 157 -2.19 29.50 17.00
CA THR A 157 -1.71 30.85 17.23
C THR A 157 -2.22 31.57 16.00
N ILE A 158 -2.94 32.66 16.20
CA ILE A 158 -3.38 33.51 15.11
C ILE A 158 -2.07 34.08 14.54
N ILE A 159 -1.34 33.24 13.79
CA ILE A 159 -0.27 33.62 12.90
C ILE A 159 -1.07 34.37 11.87
N ASN A 160 -0.96 35.69 11.96
CA ASN A 160 -1.61 36.64 11.10
C ASN A 160 -1.59 36.05 9.68
N SER A 161 -2.75 35.89 9.05
CA SER A 161 -2.87 35.20 7.76
C SER A 161 -1.93 35.80 6.70
N GLN A 162 -1.51 37.05 6.88
CA GLN A 162 -0.48 37.71 6.08
C GLN A 162 0.94 37.15 6.28
N GLU A 163 1.29 36.72 7.48
CA GLU A 163 2.61 36.18 7.83
C GLU A 163 2.76 34.75 7.29
N LEU A 164 1.72 33.92 7.42
CA LEU A 164 1.64 32.59 6.78
C LEU A 164 1.61 32.66 5.25
N VAL A 165 0.96 33.67 4.67
CA VAL A 165 0.97 33.90 3.21
C VAL A 165 2.34 34.41 2.76
N LYS A 166 2.99 35.29 3.51
CA LYS A 166 4.36 35.74 3.22
C LYS A 166 5.36 34.60 3.35
N GLU A 167 5.27 33.79 4.40
CA GLU A 167 6.13 32.62 4.59
C GLU A 167 5.91 31.59 3.48
N ARG A 168 4.66 31.31 3.07
CA ARG A 168 4.39 30.46 1.90
C ARG A 168 4.91 31.04 0.60
N GLN A 169 4.79 32.35 0.38
CA GLN A 169 5.35 33.01 -0.81
C GLN A 169 6.88 32.96 -0.79
N GLU A 170 7.50 33.07 0.39
CA GLU A 170 8.95 32.99 0.54
C GLU A 170 9.45 31.55 0.37
N ILE A 171 8.73 30.56 0.89
CA ILE A 171 8.97 29.14 0.65
C ILE A 171 8.81 28.82 -0.83
N GLN A 172 7.72 29.26 -1.48
CA GLN A 172 7.53 29.07 -2.92
C GLN A 172 8.62 29.77 -3.74
N LYS A 173 9.08 30.96 -3.35
CA LYS A 173 10.23 31.62 -3.99
C LYS A 173 11.52 30.83 -3.78
N ARG A 174 11.76 30.28 -2.58
CA ARG A 174 12.92 29.44 -2.28
C ARG A 174 12.86 28.10 -3.02
N GLU A 175 11.69 27.50 -3.16
CA GLU A 175 11.45 26.27 -3.90
C GLU A 175 11.56 26.51 -5.41
N ALA A 176 10.97 27.57 -5.95
CA ALA A 176 11.13 27.95 -7.35
C ALA A 176 12.59 28.33 -7.67
N ALA A 177 13.30 28.98 -6.75
CA ALA A 177 14.74 29.26 -6.90
C ALA A 177 15.57 27.98 -6.81
N ARG A 178 15.21 27.03 -5.93
CA ARG A 178 15.83 25.70 -5.89
C ARG A 178 15.51 24.88 -7.13
N GLU A 179 14.30 24.94 -7.65
CA GLU A 179 13.87 24.27 -8.88
C GLU A 179 14.51 24.91 -10.11
N GLN A 180 14.63 26.24 -10.17
CA GLN A 180 15.42 26.94 -11.19
C GLN A 180 16.90 26.58 -11.08
N LYS A 181 17.48 26.54 -9.87
CA LYS A 181 18.87 26.09 -9.64
C LYS A 181 19.06 24.62 -10.04
N THR A 182 18.06 23.78 -9.80
CA THR A 182 18.05 22.36 -10.17
C THR A 182 17.90 22.19 -11.67
N LYS A 183 17.02 22.97 -12.32
CA LYS A 183 16.90 23.07 -13.78
C LYS A 183 18.18 23.62 -14.40
N LEU A 184 18.88 24.56 -13.75
CA LEU A 184 20.21 25.04 -14.15
C LEU A 184 21.30 23.95 -13.99
N LEU A 185 21.19 23.09 -12.98
CA LEU A 185 22.06 21.92 -12.81
C LEU A 185 21.80 20.85 -13.89
N PHE A 186 20.54 20.67 -14.30
CA PHE A 186 20.14 19.73 -15.37
C PHE A 186 20.23 20.32 -16.79
N ASN A 187 20.45 21.64 -16.96
CA ASN A 187 20.62 22.31 -18.26
C ASN A 187 22.08 22.44 -18.71
N LYS A 188 23.02 21.77 -18.04
CA LYS A 188 24.37 21.66 -18.58
C LYS A 188 24.35 20.63 -19.70
N LYS A 189 24.41 21.09 -20.97
CA LYS A 189 24.38 20.25 -22.21
C LYS A 189 25.41 19.11 -22.24
N ASP A 190 26.40 19.15 -21.35
CA ASP A 190 27.44 18.15 -21.20
C ASP A 190 27.12 17.08 -20.13
N GLN A 191 26.06 17.18 -19.33
CA GLN A 191 25.75 16.18 -18.30
C GLN A 191 24.58 15.27 -18.68
N ARG A 192 24.74 13.95 -18.48
CA ARG A 192 23.72 12.93 -18.78
C ARG A 192 23.75 11.81 -17.75
N THR A 193 22.57 11.40 -17.30
CA THR A 193 22.41 10.20 -16.48
C THR A 193 22.46 8.95 -17.35
N MET A 194 23.28 7.96 -16.97
CA MET A 194 23.45 6.69 -17.66
C MET A 194 23.41 5.53 -16.66
N THR A 195 22.80 4.42 -17.05
CA THR A 195 22.71 3.19 -16.23
C THR A 195 23.65 2.12 -16.76
N PHE A 196 24.44 1.51 -15.87
CA PHE A 196 25.31 0.39 -16.19
C PHE A 196 25.02 -0.80 -15.30
N PHE A 197 24.72 -1.94 -15.92
CA PHE A 197 24.64 -3.25 -15.26
C PHE A 197 26.01 -3.93 -15.29
N ASP A 198 26.49 -4.35 -14.12
CA ASP A 198 27.80 -5.00 -13.94
C ASP A 198 27.73 -6.34 -13.20
N SER A 199 26.54 -6.72 -12.75
CA SER A 199 26.26 -8.00 -12.09
C SER A 199 24.92 -8.58 -12.58
N TRP A 200 24.77 -9.89 -12.48
CA TRP A 200 23.58 -10.58 -12.98
C TRP A 200 23.28 -11.88 -12.23
N ARG A 201 21.98 -12.16 -12.07
CA ARG A 201 21.45 -13.44 -11.59
C ARG A 201 20.84 -14.19 -12.76
N TYR A 202 21.18 -15.47 -12.90
CA TYR A 202 20.80 -16.27 -14.05
C TYR A 202 20.23 -17.62 -13.64
N SER A 203 19.26 -18.11 -14.42
CA SER A 203 18.81 -19.51 -14.40
C SER A 203 19.03 -20.10 -15.79
N GLY A 204 20.22 -20.65 -16.03
CA GLY A 204 20.65 -21.12 -17.35
C GLY A 204 22.14 -20.88 -17.60
N LYS A 205 22.51 -20.45 -18.82
CA LYS A 205 23.90 -20.15 -19.17
C LYS A 205 24.26 -18.72 -18.77
N GLU A 206 25.18 -18.58 -17.83
CA GLU A 206 25.68 -17.29 -17.35
C GLU A 206 26.10 -16.34 -18.48
N ALA A 207 26.89 -16.84 -19.44
CA ALA A 207 27.40 -16.04 -20.56
C ALA A 207 26.29 -15.40 -21.41
N VAL A 208 25.11 -16.04 -21.48
CA VAL A 208 23.96 -15.51 -22.21
C VAL A 208 23.32 -14.36 -21.44
N CYS A 209 23.18 -14.49 -20.11
CA CYS A 209 22.64 -13.43 -19.27
C CYS A 209 23.60 -12.23 -19.17
N ALA A 210 24.89 -12.48 -18.97
CA ALA A 210 25.95 -11.48 -19.01
C ALA A 210 25.90 -10.65 -20.30
N LYS A 211 25.87 -11.32 -21.45
CA LYS A 211 25.79 -10.67 -22.75
C LYS A 211 24.55 -9.78 -22.88
N ARG A 212 23.39 -10.27 -22.43
CA ARG A 212 22.14 -9.48 -22.45
C ARG A 212 22.24 -8.23 -21.59
N CYS A 213 22.78 -8.31 -20.37
CA CYS A 213 22.98 -7.13 -19.53
C CYS A 213 23.93 -6.11 -20.19
N THR A 214 25.02 -6.57 -20.80
CA THR A 214 25.94 -5.68 -21.53
C THR A 214 25.33 -5.10 -22.80
N ASP A 215 24.47 -5.84 -23.51
CA ASP A 215 23.75 -5.36 -24.69
C ASP A 215 22.74 -4.27 -24.30
N VAL A 216 22.10 -4.39 -23.13
CA VAL A 216 21.24 -3.34 -22.58
C VAL A 216 22.05 -2.08 -22.30
N ASN A 217 23.21 -2.19 -21.63
CA ASN A 217 24.10 -1.03 -21.41
C ASN A 217 24.43 -0.34 -22.73
N LYS A 218 24.85 -1.11 -23.75
CA LYS A 218 25.22 -0.57 -25.06
C LYS A 218 24.05 0.10 -25.76
N ARG A 219 22.84 -0.47 -25.67
CA ARG A 219 21.63 0.10 -26.28
C ARG A 219 21.20 1.41 -25.63
N THR A 220 21.30 1.53 -24.31
CA THR A 220 20.79 2.70 -23.56
C THR A 220 21.83 3.82 -23.44
N THR A 221 23.10 3.45 -23.30
CA THR A 221 24.20 4.40 -23.04
C THR A 221 25.15 4.59 -24.23
N GLY A 222 25.18 3.63 -25.16
CA GLY A 222 26.19 3.54 -26.22
C GLY A 222 27.43 2.74 -25.84
N TYR A 223 27.60 2.39 -24.56
CA TYR A 223 28.79 1.73 -24.01
C TYR A 223 28.42 0.46 -23.26
N THR A 224 29.33 -0.53 -23.24
CA THR A 224 29.13 -1.79 -22.51
C THR A 224 29.40 -1.64 -21.01
N THR A 225 30.29 -0.72 -20.62
CA THR A 225 30.70 -0.49 -19.23
C THR A 225 30.90 1.00 -18.95
N ILE A 226 30.83 1.38 -17.67
CA ILE A 226 31.18 2.73 -17.24
C ILE A 226 32.63 3.10 -17.57
N LYS A 227 33.54 2.13 -17.50
CA LYS A 227 34.97 2.31 -17.83
C LYS A 227 35.17 2.66 -19.30
N GLU A 228 34.38 2.05 -20.18
CA GLU A 228 34.38 2.38 -21.60
C GLU A 228 33.86 3.81 -21.83
N ALA A 229 32.79 4.20 -21.15
CA ALA A 229 32.28 5.57 -21.21
C ALA A 229 33.33 6.58 -20.71
N THR A 230 33.97 6.32 -19.57
CA THR A 230 34.98 7.25 -19.03
C THR A 230 36.25 7.34 -19.88
N SER A 231 36.58 6.28 -20.61
CA SER A 231 37.66 6.29 -21.61
C SER A 231 37.27 7.07 -22.88
N ASN A 232 35.98 7.30 -23.13
CA ASN A 232 35.43 8.04 -24.27
C ASN A 232 35.01 9.47 -23.89
N ASN A 233 35.85 10.16 -23.13
CA ASN A 233 35.65 11.56 -22.72
C ASN A 233 34.39 11.78 -21.88
N TRP A 234 33.96 10.80 -21.10
CA TRP A 234 32.99 11.02 -20.03
C TRP A 234 33.70 11.06 -18.68
N GLN A 235 33.19 11.89 -17.77
CA GLN A 235 33.67 11.98 -16.40
C GLN A 235 32.54 11.61 -15.46
N LEU A 236 32.80 10.71 -14.53
CA LEU A 236 31.85 10.39 -13.47
C LEU A 236 31.72 11.58 -12.52
N VAL A 237 30.51 12.11 -12.37
CA VAL A 237 30.19 13.19 -11.44
C VAL A 237 29.70 12.62 -10.12
N SER A 238 28.69 11.75 -10.17
CA SER A 238 28.13 11.12 -8.98
C SER A 238 27.35 9.85 -9.31
N LYS A 239 27.21 8.97 -8.31
CA LYS A 239 26.22 7.89 -8.33
C LYS A 239 24.85 8.45 -7.96
N VAL A 240 23.83 8.04 -8.71
CA VAL A 240 22.44 8.46 -8.50
C VAL A 240 21.71 7.42 -7.66
N GLU A 241 21.69 6.17 -8.10
CA GLU A 241 20.97 5.08 -7.42
C GLU A 241 21.47 3.69 -7.87
N ASP A 242 21.14 2.66 -7.10
CA ASP A 242 21.29 1.26 -7.47
C ASP A 242 20.03 0.76 -8.18
N ILE A 243 20.21 -0.01 -9.26
CA ILE A 243 19.13 -0.47 -10.13
C ILE A 243 19.23 -1.99 -10.30
N GLU A 244 18.08 -2.65 -10.25
CA GLU A 244 17.94 -4.07 -10.57
C GLU A 244 16.75 -4.25 -11.53
N GLU A 245 16.97 -4.94 -12.64
CA GLU A 245 16.00 -5.11 -13.71
C GLU A 245 15.97 -6.56 -14.21
N ALA A 246 14.79 -7.19 -14.19
CA ALA A 246 14.59 -8.50 -14.78
C ALA A 246 14.41 -8.36 -16.31
N ILE A 247 15.36 -8.88 -17.08
CA ILE A 247 15.32 -8.84 -18.55
C ILE A 247 14.34 -9.88 -19.10
N ASP A 248 14.32 -11.05 -18.47
CA ASP A 248 13.33 -12.10 -18.69
C ASP A 248 13.26 -13.04 -17.48
N ASN A 249 12.50 -14.12 -17.61
CA ASN A 249 12.32 -15.13 -16.55
C ASN A 249 13.62 -15.87 -16.19
N THR A 250 14.71 -15.66 -16.92
CA THR A 250 15.98 -16.38 -16.76
C THR A 250 17.17 -15.48 -16.41
N CYS A 251 17.00 -14.16 -16.44
CA CYS A 251 18.09 -13.20 -16.30
C CYS A 251 17.63 -11.91 -15.61
N THR A 252 18.28 -11.56 -14.50
CA THR A 252 18.11 -10.28 -13.80
C THR A 252 19.46 -9.57 -13.76
N CYS A 253 19.52 -8.33 -14.22
CA CYS A 253 20.70 -7.50 -14.22
C CYS A 253 20.67 -6.53 -13.03
N SER A 254 21.79 -6.38 -12.35
CA SER A 254 21.98 -5.45 -11.23
C SER A 254 23.13 -4.49 -11.55
N GLY A 255 22.99 -3.25 -11.12
CA GLY A 255 23.94 -2.19 -11.44
C GLY A 255 23.56 -0.86 -10.82
N TYR A 256 23.97 0.23 -11.45
CA TYR A 256 23.78 1.58 -10.93
C TYR A 256 23.55 2.61 -12.03
N SER A 257 22.82 3.65 -11.66
CA SER A 257 22.68 4.88 -12.44
C SER A 257 23.67 5.92 -11.96
N VAL A 258 24.35 6.57 -12.90
CA VAL A 258 25.39 7.58 -12.64
C VAL A 258 25.15 8.83 -13.47
N LEU A 259 25.48 9.97 -12.89
CA LEU A 259 25.56 11.23 -13.62
C LEU A 259 26.96 11.35 -14.23
N LEU A 260 27.03 11.39 -15.55
CA LEU A 260 28.27 11.57 -16.30
C LEU A 260 28.30 12.95 -16.96
N ARG A 261 29.50 13.53 -17.07
CA ARG A 261 29.77 14.78 -17.79
C ARG A 261 30.67 14.51 -18.98
N LYS A 262 30.28 14.93 -20.19
CA LYS A 262 31.10 14.88 -21.39
C LYS A 262 32.17 15.95 -21.31
N LEU A 263 33.43 15.54 -21.33
CA LEU A 263 34.57 16.44 -21.45
C LEU A 263 34.60 16.97 -22.89
N SER A 264 34.77 18.29 -23.04
CA SER A 264 35.03 18.88 -24.34
C SER A 264 36.34 18.30 -24.89
N THR A 265 36.31 17.74 -26.10
CA THR A 265 37.53 17.49 -26.85
C THR A 265 38.08 18.84 -27.29
N GLU A 266 38.84 19.51 -26.43
CA GLU A 266 39.75 20.54 -26.91
C GLU A 266 40.77 19.83 -27.81
N SER A 267 40.61 20.06 -29.11
CA SER A 267 41.63 19.77 -30.09
C SER A 267 42.87 20.57 -29.72
N ASN A 268 43.87 19.90 -29.16
CA ASN A 268 45.25 20.37 -29.30
C ASN A 268 45.59 20.30 -30.80
N LYS A 269 45.37 21.42 -31.49
CA LYS A 269 46.06 21.80 -32.71
C LYS A 269 46.18 23.31 -32.76
#